data_AF-A0A955MFW4-F1
#
_entry.id   AF-A0A955MFW4-F1
#
_cell.length_a   1.000
_cell.length_b   1.000
_cell.length_c   1.000
_cell.angle_alpha   90.00
_cell.angle_beta   90.00
_cell.angle_gamma   90.00
#
_symmetry.space_group_name_H-M   'P 1'
#
loop_
_entity.id
_entity.type
_entity.pdbx_description
1 polymer ?
#
loop_
_entity_poly.entity_id
_entity_poly.type
_entity_poly.pdbx_seq_one_letter_code
_entity_poly.pdbx_strand_id
1 'polypeptide(L)'
;DSLSLGLSWYFAKISDKQPSKTFTYGYKRFSLLAALINGIVLLVGSLLILSEAVPRLIHPEHSNAKGMFIFAVFGILVNGLAIWRLKNGKTMNERVVTWHLLEDVLGWIAVLIVSIVMMFKDVHILDPILSVLITMYILWNVVKNLKKTVLLFLQGVPEEVSILTVENELQKLDNVRKVHHTHIWSQDGEHNILTTHIIPDQNLTWPEIDSLKTRIRLRLKDLGIDHATIEIERES
;
A
#
# COMPACT_ATOMS: atom_id res chain seq x y z
N ASP A 1 -3.84 -7.02 17.97
CA ASP A 1 -3.86 -7.54 16.59
C ASP A 1 -5.22 -7.98 16.08
N SER A 2 -5.93 -8.92 16.73
CA SER A 2 -7.20 -9.46 16.20
C SER A 2 -8.31 -8.42 15.94
N LEU A 3 -8.44 -7.40 16.81
CA LEU A 3 -9.37 -6.28 16.61
C LEU A 3 -9.00 -5.42 15.41
N SER A 4 -7.70 -5.13 15.22
CA SER A 4 -7.19 -4.36 14.08
C SER A 4 -7.47 -5.11 12.77
N LEU A 5 -7.14 -6.40 12.73
CA LEU A 5 -7.37 -7.25 11.56
C LEU A 5 -8.86 -7.37 11.22
N GLY A 6 -9.72 -7.56 12.23
CA GLY A 6 -11.17 -7.59 12.03
C GLY A 6 -11.73 -6.28 11.48
N LEU A 7 -11.25 -5.15 11.98
CA LEU A 7 -11.65 -3.82 11.52
C LEU A 7 -11.13 -3.54 10.10
N SER A 8 -9.88 -3.88 9.81
CA SER A 8 -9.31 -3.74 8.47
C SER A 8 -10.04 -4.61 7.45
N TRP A 9 -10.40 -5.84 7.81
CA TRP A 9 -11.23 -6.71 6.96
C TRP A 9 -12.62 -6.14 6.72
N TYR A 10 -13.27 -5.60 7.77
CA TYR A 10 -14.57 -4.96 7.65
C TYR A 10 -14.54 -3.77 6.67
N PHE A 11 -13.54 -2.90 6.80
CA PHE A 11 -13.39 -1.75 5.91
C PHE A 11 -12.99 -2.13 4.48
N ALA A 12 -12.15 -3.16 4.31
CA ALA A 12 -11.86 -3.73 3.01
C ALA A 12 -13.14 -4.23 2.33
N LYS A 13 -14.02 -4.94 3.06
CA LYS A 13 -15.31 -5.38 2.54
C LYS A 13 -16.25 -4.22 2.17
N ILE A 14 -16.19 -3.11 2.90
CA ILE A 14 -16.94 -1.89 2.53
C ILE A 14 -16.41 -1.30 1.22
N SER A 15 -15.10 -1.40 0.97
CA SER A 15 -14.47 -0.80 -0.21
C SER A 15 -14.95 -1.38 -1.54
N ASP A 16 -15.49 -2.60 -1.53
CA ASP A 16 -16.06 -3.27 -2.71
C ASP A 16 -17.48 -2.80 -3.06
N LYS A 17 -18.08 -1.90 -2.26
CA LYS A 17 -19.40 -1.34 -2.56
C LYS A 17 -19.36 -0.43 -3.77
N GLN A 18 -20.40 -0.56 -4.61
CA GLN A 18 -20.64 0.31 -5.75
C GLN A 18 -20.89 1.77 -5.34
N PRO A 19 -20.67 2.74 -6.24
CA PRO A 19 -20.95 4.15 -6.01
C PRO A 19 -22.38 4.42 -5.52
N SER A 20 -22.51 5.42 -4.65
CA SER A 20 -23.79 5.90 -4.12
C SER A 20 -23.93 7.41 -4.34
N LYS A 21 -25.11 7.97 -4.05
CA LYS A 21 -25.33 9.42 -4.10
C LYS A 21 -24.48 10.20 -3.08
N THR A 22 -24.02 9.54 -2.01
CA THR A 22 -23.15 10.13 -0.98
C THR A 22 -21.67 9.95 -1.34
N PHE A 23 -21.29 8.76 -1.80
CA PHE A 23 -19.93 8.45 -2.25
C PHE A 23 -19.95 8.23 -3.76
N THR A 24 -19.90 9.34 -4.51
CA THR A 24 -20.10 9.35 -5.96
C THR A 24 -18.99 8.67 -6.75
N TYR A 25 -17.77 8.66 -6.21
CA TYR A 25 -16.65 7.86 -6.74
C TYR A 25 -16.62 6.43 -6.19
N GLY A 26 -17.53 6.05 -5.30
CA GLY A 26 -17.52 4.74 -4.62
C GLY A 26 -16.71 4.70 -3.33
N TYR A 27 -16.59 3.50 -2.78
CA TYR A 27 -16.11 3.28 -1.40
C TYR A 27 -14.63 2.87 -1.33
N LYS A 28 -13.88 2.94 -2.44
CA LYS A 28 -12.50 2.43 -2.50
C LYS A 28 -11.59 3.02 -1.42
N ARG A 29 -11.74 4.30 -1.06
CA ARG A 29 -10.96 4.94 0.04
C ARG A 29 -11.13 4.31 1.42
N PHE A 30 -12.14 3.46 1.65
CA PHE A 30 -12.25 2.72 2.92
C PHE A 30 -11.14 1.67 3.07
N SER A 31 -10.57 1.15 1.98
CA SER A 31 -9.38 0.30 2.06
C SER A 31 -8.16 1.09 2.57
N LEU A 32 -8.00 2.34 2.13
CA LEU A 32 -6.96 3.24 2.63
C LEU A 32 -7.16 3.56 4.11
N LEU A 33 -8.41 3.75 4.55
CA LEU A 33 -8.72 3.97 5.97
C LEU A 33 -8.37 2.72 6.80
N ALA A 34 -8.65 1.52 6.29
CA ALA A 34 -8.24 0.27 6.90
C ALA A 34 -6.72 0.19 7.07
N ALA A 35 -5.97 0.55 6.02
CA ALA A 35 -4.52 0.56 6.02
C ALA A 35 -3.95 1.60 7.00
N LEU A 36 -4.55 2.78 7.08
CA LEU A 36 -4.17 3.84 8.02
C LEU A 36 -4.35 3.40 9.48
N ILE A 37 -5.53 2.86 9.81
CA ILE A 37 -5.82 2.37 11.16
C ILE A 37 -4.84 1.25 11.55
N ASN A 38 -4.63 0.29 10.66
CA ASN A 38 -3.68 -0.80 10.93
C ASN A 38 -2.25 -0.28 11.12
N GLY A 39 -1.82 0.67 10.28
CA GLY A 39 -0.53 1.31 10.42
C GLY A 39 -0.36 2.03 11.77
N ILE A 40 -1.39 2.73 12.25
CA ILE A 40 -1.37 3.37 13.57
C ILE A 40 -1.27 2.34 14.70
N VAL A 41 -2.05 1.25 14.63
CA VAL A 41 -2.00 0.17 15.63
C VAL A 41 -0.60 -0.45 15.69
N LEU A 42 -0.01 -0.76 14.53
CA LEU A 42 1.35 -1.31 14.46
C LEU A 42 2.40 -0.31 14.95
N LEU A 43 2.25 0.98 14.65
CA LEU A 43 3.15 2.03 15.14
C LEU A 43 3.12 2.10 16.66
N VAL A 44 1.94 2.22 17.26
CA VAL A 44 1.77 2.29 18.72
C VAL A 44 2.26 0.99 19.38
N GLY A 45 1.87 -0.17 18.86
CA GLY A 45 2.32 -1.46 19.36
C GLY A 45 3.84 -1.61 19.31
N SER A 46 4.48 -1.16 18.22
CA SER A 46 5.93 -1.19 18.08
C SER A 46 6.63 -0.27 19.09
N LEU A 47 6.09 0.92 19.34
CA LEU A 47 6.64 1.84 20.34
C LEU A 47 6.53 1.27 21.76
N LEU A 48 5.43 0.59 22.09
CA LEU A 48 5.25 -0.10 23.37
C LEU A 48 6.23 -1.26 23.53
N ILE A 49 6.46 -2.05 22.46
CA ILE A 49 7.46 -3.12 22.51
C ILE A 49 8.87 -2.54 22.72
N LEU A 50 9.22 -1.47 22.01
CA LEU A 50 10.52 -0.81 22.17
C LEU A 50 10.71 -0.22 23.58
N SER A 51 9.67 0.36 24.18
CA SER A 51 9.77 0.90 25.55
C SER A 51 10.07 -0.19 26.59
N GLU A 52 9.63 -1.42 26.35
CA GLU A 52 9.93 -2.57 27.22
C GLU A 52 11.22 -3.30 26.84
N ALA A 53 11.55 -3.39 25.55
CA ALA A 53 12.71 -4.14 25.07
C ALA A 53 14.03 -3.39 25.27
N VAL A 54 14.04 -2.06 25.14
CA VAL A 54 15.26 -1.24 25.29
C VAL A 54 15.83 -1.30 26.71
N PRO A 55 15.03 -1.13 27.80
CA PRO A 55 15.54 -1.31 29.16
C PRO A 55 16.10 -2.72 29.41
N ARG A 56 15.47 -3.75 28.83
CA ARG A 56 15.91 -5.15 28.94
C ARG A 56 17.25 -5.44 28.24
N LEU A 57 17.73 -4.57 27.35
CA LEU A 57 19.10 -4.64 26.83
C LEU A 57 20.15 -4.30 27.90
N ILE A 58 19.80 -3.40 28.83
CA ILE A 58 20.69 -2.93 29.90
C ILE A 58 20.59 -3.85 31.12
N HIS A 59 19.38 -4.29 31.46
CA HIS A 59 19.10 -5.24 32.53
C HIS A 59 18.37 -6.47 31.97
N PRO A 60 19.10 -7.49 31.46
CA PRO A 60 18.50 -8.68 30.92
C PRO A 60 17.69 -9.45 31.97
N GLU A 61 16.41 -9.66 31.70
CA GLU A 61 15.51 -10.45 32.51
C GLU A 61 15.28 -11.84 31.91
N HIS A 62 14.91 -12.81 32.72
CA HIS A 62 14.58 -14.16 32.24
C HIS A 62 13.32 -14.13 31.37
N SER A 63 13.49 -14.33 30.07
CA SER A 63 12.36 -14.55 29.16
C SER A 63 11.94 -16.02 29.11
N ASN A 64 10.68 -16.27 28.75
CA ASN A 64 10.12 -17.62 28.64
C ASN A 64 10.51 -18.26 27.29
N ALA A 65 11.74 -18.80 27.23
CA ALA A 65 12.27 -19.45 26.03
C ALA A 65 11.38 -20.61 25.53
N LYS A 66 10.75 -21.38 26.43
CA LYS A 66 9.81 -22.45 26.06
C LYS A 66 8.57 -21.89 25.36
N GLY A 67 8.02 -20.79 25.86
CA GLY A 67 6.91 -20.08 25.23
C GLY A 67 7.28 -19.58 23.84
N MET A 68 8.42 -18.91 23.70
CA MET A 68 8.94 -18.43 22.42
C MET A 68 9.10 -19.56 21.40
N PHE A 69 9.65 -20.72 21.82
CA PHE A 69 9.79 -21.90 20.97
C PHE A 69 8.43 -22.37 20.42
N ILE A 70 7.43 -22.52 21.30
CA ILE A 70 6.09 -22.96 20.91
C ILE A 70 5.46 -21.98 19.90
N PHE A 71 5.54 -20.67 20.18
CA PHE A 71 5.02 -19.65 19.26
C PHE A 71 5.76 -19.65 17.93
N ALA A 72 7.08 -19.84 17.93
CA ALA A 72 7.88 -19.90 16.71
C ALA A 72 7.54 -21.11 15.84
N VAL A 73 7.39 -22.30 16.44
CA VAL A 73 6.94 -23.49 15.71
C VAL A 73 5.55 -23.27 15.12
N PHE A 74 4.62 -22.69 15.89
CA PHE A 74 3.28 -22.40 15.41
C PHE A 74 3.29 -21.38 14.28
N GLY A 75 4.07 -20.30 14.41
CA GLY A 75 4.22 -19.26 13.39
C GLY A 75 4.81 -19.79 12.09
N ILE A 76 5.86 -20.62 12.14
CA ILE A 76 6.43 -21.29 10.97
C ILE A 76 5.40 -22.21 10.32
N LEU A 77 4.65 -22.97 11.11
CA LEU A 77 3.66 -23.91 10.59
C LEU A 77 2.51 -23.18 9.89
N VAL A 78 1.93 -22.16 10.53
CA VAL A 78 0.81 -21.38 9.96
C VAL A 78 1.24 -20.67 8.67
N ASN A 79 2.37 -19.94 8.69
CA ASN A 79 2.85 -19.24 7.49
C ASN A 79 3.31 -20.22 6.40
N GLY A 80 3.93 -21.33 6.79
CA GLY A 80 4.31 -22.41 5.86
C GLY A 80 3.12 -23.06 5.17
N LEU A 81 2.02 -23.31 5.89
CA LEU A 81 0.78 -23.81 5.30
C LEU A 81 0.15 -22.78 4.34
N ALA A 82 0.19 -21.50 4.69
CA ALA A 82 -0.29 -20.43 3.81
C ALA A 82 0.52 -20.36 2.50
N ILE A 83 1.86 -20.40 2.59
CA ILE A 83 2.76 -20.48 1.43
C ILE A 83 2.45 -21.73 0.59
N TRP A 84 2.32 -22.89 1.22
CA TRP A 84 2.04 -24.14 0.51
C TRP A 84 0.73 -24.08 -0.27
N ARG A 85 -0.30 -23.45 0.30
CA ARG A 85 -1.60 -23.23 -0.38
C ARG A 85 -1.50 -22.27 -1.56
N LEU A 86 -0.62 -21.27 -1.48
CA LEU A 86 -0.44 -20.24 -2.52
C LEU A 86 0.61 -20.58 -3.58
N LYS A 87 1.44 -21.60 -3.34
CA LYS A 87 2.56 -22.00 -4.22
C LYS A 87 2.15 -22.37 -5.66
N ASN A 88 0.90 -22.77 -5.87
CA ASN A 88 0.36 -23.10 -7.21
C ASN A 88 -0.20 -21.89 -7.97
N GLY A 89 -0.18 -20.71 -7.34
CA GLY A 89 -0.61 -19.46 -7.93
C GLY A 89 0.30 -19.02 -9.07
N LYS A 90 -0.28 -18.68 -10.23
CA LYS A 90 0.46 -18.20 -11.42
C LYS A 90 0.42 -16.69 -11.56
N THR A 91 -0.35 -15.99 -10.73
CA THR A 91 -0.54 -14.55 -10.85
C THR A 91 0.57 -13.79 -10.14
N MET A 92 0.88 -12.57 -10.61
CA MET A 92 1.88 -11.71 -9.98
C MET A 92 1.53 -11.42 -8.51
N ASN A 93 0.24 -11.22 -8.22
CA ASN A 93 -0.24 -10.93 -6.87
C ASN A 93 0.05 -12.10 -5.90
N GLU A 94 -0.19 -13.35 -6.33
CA GLU A 94 0.13 -14.53 -5.52
C GLU A 94 1.64 -14.65 -5.24
N ARG A 95 2.49 -14.28 -6.20
CA ARG A 95 3.95 -14.27 -5.99
C ARG A 95 4.35 -13.23 -4.95
N VAL A 96 3.80 -12.01 -5.01
CA VAL A 96 4.07 -10.95 -4.02
C VAL A 96 3.63 -11.38 -2.62
N VAL A 97 2.43 -11.94 -2.48
CA VAL A 97 1.94 -12.45 -1.18
C VAL A 97 2.83 -13.59 -0.68
N THR A 98 3.28 -14.48 -1.56
CA THR A 98 4.18 -15.59 -1.18
C THR A 98 5.54 -15.09 -0.68
N TRP A 99 6.11 -14.07 -1.32
CA TRP A 99 7.36 -13.43 -0.86
C TRP A 99 7.19 -12.82 0.53
N HIS A 100 6.08 -12.14 0.76
CA HIS A 100 5.78 -11.55 2.07
C HIS A 100 5.67 -12.62 3.17
N LEU A 101 4.93 -13.71 2.90
CA LEU A 101 4.83 -14.82 3.85
C LEU A 101 6.18 -15.51 4.10
N LEU A 102 7.08 -15.53 3.11
CA LEU A 102 8.43 -16.06 3.28
C LEU A 102 9.26 -15.18 4.24
N GLU A 103 9.13 -13.86 4.16
CA GLU A 103 9.74 -12.93 5.13
C GLU A 103 9.26 -13.23 6.55
N ASP A 104 7.96 -13.47 6.74
CA ASP A 104 7.40 -13.84 8.04
C ASP A 104 7.98 -15.17 8.56
N VAL A 105 8.09 -16.18 7.70
CA VAL A 105 8.71 -17.47 8.07
C VAL A 105 10.16 -17.27 8.50
N LEU A 106 10.93 -16.44 7.79
CA LEU A 106 12.31 -16.13 8.18
C LEU A 106 12.38 -15.45 9.56
N GLY A 107 11.44 -14.53 9.85
CA GLY A 107 11.30 -13.91 11.16
C GLY A 107 11.04 -14.95 12.25
N TRP A 108 10.09 -15.87 12.03
CA TRP A 108 9.81 -16.94 12.99
C TRP A 108 10.95 -17.95 13.15
N ILE A 109 11.73 -18.21 12.10
CA ILE A 109 12.96 -19.03 12.19
C ILE A 109 14.00 -18.33 13.07
N ALA A 110 14.16 -17.01 12.97
CA ALA A 110 15.07 -16.26 13.84
C ALA A 110 14.64 -16.39 15.32
N VAL A 111 13.34 -16.24 15.61
CA VAL A 111 12.78 -16.47 16.97
C VAL A 111 13.02 -17.91 17.43
N LEU A 112 12.82 -18.90 16.55
CA LEU A 112 13.05 -20.31 16.86
C LEU A 112 14.51 -20.56 17.26
N ILE A 113 15.47 -20.10 16.46
CA ILE A 113 16.90 -20.26 16.73
C ILE A 113 17.27 -19.63 18.07
N VAL A 114 16.84 -18.38 18.32
CA VAL A 114 17.11 -17.69 19.59
C VAL A 114 16.50 -18.44 20.77
N SER A 115 15.24 -18.89 20.65
CA SER A 115 14.58 -19.66 21.70
C SER A 115 15.31 -20.96 22.04
N ILE A 116 15.79 -21.70 21.04
CA ILE A 116 16.58 -22.93 21.24
C ILE A 116 17.87 -22.60 21.97
N VAL A 117 18.62 -21.58 21.53
CA VAL A 117 19.87 -21.18 22.18
C VAL A 117 19.62 -20.82 23.65
N MET A 118 18.55 -20.09 23.94
CA MET A 118 18.19 -19.67 25.29
C MET A 118 17.68 -20.82 26.18
N MET A 119 17.24 -21.95 25.61
CA MET A 119 16.91 -23.15 26.40
C MET A 119 18.14 -23.91 26.89
N PHE A 120 19.29 -23.76 26.21
CA PHE A 120 20.55 -24.44 26.56
C PHE A 120 21.60 -23.50 27.17
N LYS A 121 21.48 -22.19 26.98
CA LYS A 121 22.39 -21.17 27.52
C LYS A 121 21.61 -20.04 28.16
N ASP A 122 22.06 -19.57 29.32
CA ASP A 122 21.50 -18.41 30.03
C ASP A 122 21.93 -17.08 29.42
N VAL A 123 21.67 -16.89 28.12
CA VAL A 123 21.97 -15.66 27.38
C VAL A 123 20.69 -14.88 27.15
N HIS A 124 20.18 -14.25 28.22
CA HIS A 124 18.89 -13.56 28.21
C HIS A 124 18.86 -12.28 27.38
N ILE A 125 20.03 -11.72 27.02
CA ILE A 125 20.13 -10.54 26.16
C ILE A 125 19.70 -10.80 24.71
N LEU A 126 19.64 -12.07 24.27
CA LEU A 126 19.25 -12.38 22.89
C LEU A 126 17.79 -12.02 22.59
N ASP A 127 16.89 -12.19 23.54
CA ASP A 127 15.47 -11.85 23.39
C ASP A 127 15.23 -10.34 23.16
N PRO A 128 15.74 -9.41 24.01
CA PRO A 128 15.58 -7.98 23.75
C PRO A 128 16.33 -7.51 22.50
N ILE A 129 17.49 -8.09 22.15
CA ILE A 129 18.16 -7.78 20.87
C ILE A 129 17.26 -8.16 19.70
N LEU A 130 16.76 -9.39 19.67
CA LEU A 130 15.90 -9.87 18.59
C LEU A 130 14.60 -9.04 18.51
N SER A 131 14.00 -8.75 19.66
CA SER A 131 12.80 -7.91 19.76
C SER A 131 13.04 -6.53 19.16
N VAL A 132 14.11 -5.84 19.55
CA VAL A 132 14.44 -4.52 18.99
C VAL A 132 14.68 -4.60 17.47
N LEU A 133 15.42 -5.60 16.98
CA LEU A 133 15.68 -5.76 15.55
C LEU A 133 14.40 -5.98 14.75
N ILE A 134 13.55 -6.91 15.16
CA ILE A 134 12.27 -7.21 14.50
C ILE A 134 11.36 -5.98 14.57
N THR A 135 11.25 -5.33 15.73
CA THR A 135 10.38 -4.17 15.89
C THR A 135 10.87 -2.97 15.06
N MET A 136 12.18 -2.73 14.96
CA MET A 136 12.71 -1.68 14.09
C MET A 136 12.43 -1.96 12.60
N TYR A 137 12.53 -3.21 12.16
CA TYR A 137 12.16 -3.61 10.80
C TYR A 137 10.68 -3.35 10.52
N ILE A 138 9.79 -3.76 11.44
CA ILE A 138 8.35 -3.50 11.36
C ILE A 138 8.09 -1.98 11.30
N LEU A 139 8.72 -1.21 12.20
CA LEU A 139 8.53 0.23 12.30
C LEU A 139 8.90 0.94 10.99
N TRP A 140 10.02 0.57 10.38
CA TRP A 140 10.44 1.14 9.10
C TRP A 140 9.40 0.88 8.00
N ASN A 141 8.92 -0.36 7.88
CA ASN A 141 7.89 -0.72 6.90
C ASN A 141 6.56 0.00 7.15
N VAL A 142 6.14 0.09 8.41
CA VAL A 142 4.91 0.80 8.79
C VAL A 142 4.99 2.28 8.44
N VAL A 143 6.09 2.97 8.77
CA VAL A 143 6.27 4.39 8.45
C VAL A 143 6.29 4.63 6.94
N LYS A 144 6.99 3.77 6.19
CA LYS A 144 7.02 3.83 4.71
C LYS A 144 5.61 3.69 4.12
N ASN A 145 4.84 2.71 4.59
CA ASN A 145 3.49 2.45 4.09
C ASN A 145 2.51 3.55 4.51
N LEU A 146 2.58 4.02 5.76
CA LEU A 146 1.76 5.13 6.24
C LEU A 146 1.98 6.40 5.42
N LYS A 147 3.23 6.72 5.07
CA LYS A 147 3.54 7.88 4.21
C LYS A 147 2.83 7.78 2.86
N LYS A 148 2.84 6.61 2.23
CA LYS A 148 2.12 6.35 0.96
C LYS A 148 0.62 6.50 1.13
N THR A 149 0.03 5.88 2.15
CA THR A 149 -1.41 5.96 2.43
C THR A 149 -1.86 7.40 2.68
N VAL A 150 -1.10 8.17 3.47
CA VAL A 150 -1.39 9.58 3.74
C VAL A 150 -1.29 10.42 2.45
N LEU A 151 -0.30 10.17 1.61
CA LEU A 151 -0.17 10.85 0.32
C LEU A 151 -1.40 10.65 -0.57
N LEU A 152 -1.94 9.42 -0.63
CA LEU A 152 -3.18 9.12 -1.36
C LEU A 152 -4.39 9.87 -0.77
N PHE A 153 -4.50 9.96 0.56
CA PHE A 153 -5.55 10.75 1.21
C PHE A 153 -5.46 12.24 0.88
N LEU A 154 -4.23 12.77 0.85
CA LEU A 154 -3.92 14.15 0.50
C LEU A 154 -4.00 14.42 -1.01
N GLN A 155 -4.48 13.47 -1.82
CA GLN A 155 -4.61 13.60 -3.27
C GLN A 155 -3.28 13.91 -3.97
N GLY A 156 -2.17 13.37 -3.44
CA GLY A 156 -0.88 13.42 -4.10
C GLY A 156 -0.89 12.68 -5.44
N VAL A 157 0.02 13.08 -6.32
CA VAL A 157 0.23 12.42 -7.61
C VAL A 157 0.73 10.98 -7.36
N PRO A 158 0.14 9.95 -7.99
CA PRO A 158 0.57 8.55 -7.83
C PRO A 158 2.01 8.35 -8.27
N GLU A 159 2.76 7.43 -7.64
CA GLU A 159 4.18 7.19 -7.94
C GLU A 159 4.37 6.64 -9.37
N GLU A 160 3.35 5.97 -9.91
CA GLU A 160 3.35 5.29 -11.20
C GLU A 160 3.08 6.24 -12.39
N VAL A 161 2.58 7.45 -12.14
CA VAL A 161 2.12 8.39 -13.17
C VAL A 161 2.90 9.71 -13.11
N SER A 162 3.43 10.12 -14.26
CA SER A 162 4.07 11.43 -14.43
C SER A 162 3.14 12.38 -15.17
N ILE A 163 2.81 13.52 -14.54
CA ILE A 163 2.03 14.60 -15.16
C ILE A 163 2.67 15.04 -16.47
N LEU A 164 3.99 15.24 -16.48
CA LEU A 164 4.73 15.67 -17.67
C LEU A 164 4.63 14.65 -18.81
N THR A 165 4.69 13.36 -18.47
CA THR A 165 4.54 12.30 -19.49
C THR A 165 3.14 12.32 -20.07
N VAL A 166 2.11 12.47 -19.23
CA VAL A 166 0.72 12.57 -19.67
C VAL A 166 0.51 13.79 -20.57
N GLU A 167 0.95 14.97 -20.14
CA GLU A 167 0.84 16.20 -20.95
C GLU A 167 1.54 16.07 -22.30
N ASN A 168 2.77 15.54 -22.31
CA ASN A 168 3.53 15.33 -23.55
C ASN A 168 2.85 14.32 -24.49
N GLU A 169 2.29 13.22 -23.96
CA GLU A 169 1.59 12.23 -24.78
C GLU A 169 0.27 12.74 -25.34
N LEU A 170 -0.42 13.63 -24.61
CA LEU A 170 -1.63 14.28 -25.10
C LEU A 170 -1.33 15.35 -26.15
N GLN A 171 -0.24 16.11 -26.00
CA GLN A 171 0.20 17.11 -26.99
C GLN A 171 0.66 16.49 -28.32
N LYS A 172 0.98 15.19 -28.35
CA LYS A 172 1.29 14.47 -29.59
C LYS A 172 0.05 14.13 -30.43
N LEU A 173 -1.15 14.29 -29.89
CA LEU A 173 -2.38 14.00 -30.62
C LEU A 173 -2.71 15.13 -31.58
N ASP A 174 -3.17 14.78 -32.79
CA ASP A 174 -3.64 15.77 -33.75
C ASP A 174 -4.77 16.62 -33.18
N ASN A 175 -4.67 17.93 -33.38
CA ASN A 175 -5.59 18.96 -32.89
C ASN A 175 -5.48 19.24 -31.39
N VAL A 176 -4.33 18.97 -30.76
CA VAL A 176 -4.01 19.37 -29.38
C VAL A 176 -2.84 20.35 -29.42
N ARG A 177 -3.13 21.63 -29.27
CA ARG A 177 -2.12 22.69 -29.24
C ARG A 177 -1.41 22.75 -27.89
N LYS A 178 -2.19 22.70 -26.81
CA LYS A 178 -1.69 22.85 -25.45
C LYS A 178 -2.53 22.07 -24.47
N VAL A 179 -1.85 21.45 -23.51
CA VAL A 179 -2.43 20.79 -22.35
C VAL A 179 -1.91 21.52 -21.12
N HIS A 180 -2.80 21.85 -20.20
CA HIS A 180 -2.44 22.54 -18.96
C HIS A 180 -3.48 22.29 -17.86
N HIS A 181 -3.21 22.81 -16.66
CA HIS A 181 -4.06 22.60 -15.47
C HIS A 181 -4.36 21.11 -15.25
N THR A 182 -3.36 20.26 -15.50
CA THR A 182 -3.47 18.83 -15.32
C THR A 182 -3.32 18.48 -13.84
N HIS A 183 -4.39 17.94 -13.26
CA HIS A 183 -4.43 17.42 -11.90
C HIS A 183 -4.64 15.91 -11.95
N ILE A 184 -3.78 15.16 -11.27
CA ILE A 184 -3.84 13.70 -11.20
C ILE A 184 -3.81 13.29 -9.73
N TRP A 185 -4.73 12.43 -9.35
CA TRP A 185 -4.76 11.81 -8.02
C TRP A 185 -5.28 10.38 -8.14
N SER A 186 -5.05 9.56 -7.12
CA SER A 186 -5.56 8.18 -7.08
C SER A 186 -6.57 7.99 -5.96
N GLN A 187 -7.59 7.16 -6.23
CA GLN A 187 -8.61 6.84 -5.25
C GLN A 187 -8.13 5.84 -4.20
N ASP A 188 -7.31 4.87 -4.60
CA ASP A 188 -6.84 3.76 -3.77
C ASP A 188 -5.41 3.28 -4.09
N GLY A 189 -4.72 3.97 -5.00
CA GLY A 189 -3.40 3.58 -5.53
C GLY A 189 -3.48 2.81 -6.85
N GLU A 190 -4.67 2.35 -7.24
CA GLU A 190 -4.88 1.63 -8.51
C GLU A 190 -5.76 2.41 -9.48
N HIS A 191 -6.81 3.08 -8.97
CA HIS A 191 -7.75 3.82 -9.79
C HIS A 191 -7.39 5.31 -9.85
N ASN A 192 -6.82 5.72 -10.98
CA ASN A 192 -6.32 7.08 -11.18
C ASN A 192 -7.37 7.98 -11.83
N ILE A 193 -7.47 9.20 -11.31
CA ILE A 193 -8.42 10.22 -11.74
C ILE A 193 -7.65 11.44 -12.21
N LEU A 194 -8.03 11.93 -13.39
CA LEU A 194 -7.41 13.08 -14.04
C LEU A 194 -8.45 14.15 -14.36
N THR A 195 -8.06 15.40 -14.14
CA THR A 195 -8.73 16.57 -14.70
C THR A 195 -7.70 17.38 -15.49
N THR A 196 -8.03 17.81 -16.71
CA THR A 196 -7.11 18.59 -17.53
C THR A 196 -7.84 19.52 -18.48
N HIS A 197 -7.15 20.60 -18.86
CA HIS A 197 -7.63 21.60 -19.80
C HIS A 197 -6.85 21.44 -21.11
N ILE A 198 -7.56 21.50 -22.24
CA ILE A 198 -7.00 21.31 -23.58
C ILE A 198 -7.40 22.47 -24.47
N ILE A 199 -6.40 23.05 -25.13
CA ILE A 199 -6.57 24.06 -26.18
C ILE A 199 -6.31 23.36 -27.52
N PRO A 200 -7.29 23.31 -28.45
CA PRO A 200 -7.11 22.73 -29.78
C PRO A 200 -6.38 23.68 -30.74
N ASP A 201 -5.76 23.13 -31.79
CA ASP A 201 -4.99 23.89 -32.80
C ASP A 201 -5.85 24.82 -33.66
N GLN A 202 -7.12 24.47 -33.86
CA GLN A 202 -8.05 25.18 -34.72
C GLN A 202 -9.44 25.26 -34.09
N ASN A 203 -10.31 26.07 -34.67
CA ASN A 203 -11.72 26.11 -34.31
C ASN A 203 -12.41 24.81 -34.75
N LEU A 204 -12.35 23.80 -33.89
CA LEU A 204 -13.05 22.54 -34.07
C LEU A 204 -14.56 22.72 -33.89
N THR A 205 -15.32 22.04 -34.74
CA THR A 205 -16.76 21.86 -34.56
C THR A 205 -17.04 20.91 -33.38
N TRP A 206 -18.25 20.94 -32.82
CA TRP A 206 -18.64 20.05 -31.72
C TRP A 206 -18.40 18.55 -32.01
N PRO A 207 -18.73 18.01 -33.20
CA PRO A 207 -18.43 16.61 -33.52
C PRO A 207 -16.92 16.29 -33.52
N GLU A 208 -16.08 17.22 -33.96
CA GLU A 208 -14.63 17.04 -33.96
C GLU A 208 -14.05 17.08 -32.54
N ILE A 209 -14.60 17.94 -31.67
CA ILE A 209 -14.26 17.98 -30.24
C ILE A 209 -14.62 16.65 -29.56
N ASP A 210 -15.79 16.08 -29.84
CA ASP A 210 -16.18 14.79 -29.27
C ASP A 210 -15.27 13.64 -29.73
N SER A 211 -14.88 13.66 -31.01
CA SER A 211 -13.89 12.73 -31.55
C SER A 211 -12.52 12.89 -30.87
N LEU A 212 -12.07 14.13 -30.66
CA LEU A 212 -10.83 14.44 -29.95
C LEU A 212 -10.87 13.95 -28.50
N LYS A 213 -11.93 14.26 -27.75
CA LYS A 213 -12.12 13.78 -26.36
C LYS A 213 -12.10 12.25 -26.28
N THR A 214 -12.64 11.56 -27.28
CA THR A 214 -12.61 10.10 -27.35
C THR A 214 -11.19 9.57 -27.52
N ARG A 215 -10.40 10.16 -28.45
CA ARG A 215 -8.99 9.80 -28.65
C ARG A 215 -8.14 10.06 -27.40
N ILE A 216 -8.36 11.20 -26.73
CA ILE A 216 -7.68 11.53 -25.48
C ILE A 216 -8.01 10.50 -24.40
N ARG A 217 -9.28 10.14 -24.21
CA ARG A 217 -9.67 9.13 -23.20
C ARG A 217 -9.03 7.77 -23.44
N LEU A 218 -8.93 7.35 -24.71
CA LEU A 218 -8.24 6.10 -25.06
C LEU A 218 -6.74 6.20 -24.71
N ARG A 219 -6.09 7.30 -25.08
CA ARG A 219 -4.67 7.53 -24.75
C ARG A 219 -4.41 7.59 -23.25
N LEU A 220 -5.29 8.23 -22.49
CA LEU A 220 -5.22 8.30 -21.04
C LEU A 220 -5.37 6.93 -20.38
N LYS A 221 -6.25 6.07 -20.93
CA LYS A 221 -6.41 4.70 -20.45
C LYS A 221 -5.11 3.88 -20.60
N ASP A 222 -4.41 4.04 -21.71
CA ASP A 222 -3.10 3.39 -21.93
C ASP A 222 -2.02 3.88 -20.96
N LEU A 223 -2.18 5.11 -20.44
CA LEU A 223 -1.31 5.72 -19.43
C LEU A 223 -1.75 5.40 -17.99
N GLY A 224 -2.72 4.50 -17.80
CA GLY A 224 -3.19 4.07 -16.49
C GLY A 224 -4.12 5.08 -15.81
N ILE A 225 -4.87 5.89 -16.57
CA ILE A 225 -5.91 6.78 -16.05
C ILE A 225 -7.30 6.17 -16.30
N ASP A 226 -8.03 5.91 -15.22
CA ASP A 226 -9.33 5.24 -15.26
C ASP A 226 -10.49 6.22 -15.50
N HIS A 227 -10.38 7.42 -14.95
CA HIS A 227 -11.41 8.45 -15.08
C HIS A 227 -10.80 9.80 -15.45
N ALA A 228 -11.35 10.44 -16.48
CA ALA A 228 -10.83 11.70 -16.99
C ALA A 228 -11.93 12.73 -17.23
N THR A 229 -11.78 13.90 -16.62
CA THR A 229 -12.54 15.11 -16.94
C THR A 229 -11.68 16.00 -17.84
N ILE A 230 -12.19 16.30 -19.04
CA ILE A 230 -11.47 17.05 -20.07
C ILE A 230 -12.27 18.31 -20.38
N GLU A 231 -11.70 19.45 -19.98
CA GLU A 231 -12.20 20.78 -20.32
C GLU A 231 -11.55 21.25 -21.62
N ILE A 232 -12.37 21.82 -22.52
CA ILE A 232 -11.91 22.34 -23.81
C ILE A 232 -12.00 23.85 -23.74
N GLU A 233 -10.86 24.50 -23.91
CA GLU A 233 -10.73 25.93 -23.86
C GLU A 233 -10.37 26.50 -25.23
N ARG A 234 -10.62 27.79 -25.40
CA ARG A 234 -10.09 28.57 -26.52
C ARG A 234 -8.95 29.42 -26.01
N GLU A 235 -7.94 29.63 -26.84
CA GLU A 235 -6.90 30.59 -26.52
C GLU A 235 -7.55 31.97 -26.34
N SER A 236 -7.25 32.62 -25.21
CA SER A 236 -7.76 33.96 -24.87
C SER A 236 -6.91 35.04 -25.51
#